data_AF-A0A4D7H7U8-F1
#
_entry.id   AF-A0A4D7H7U8-F1
#
_cell.length_a   1.000
_cell.length_b   1.000
_cell.length_c   1.000
_cell.angle_alpha   90.00
_cell.angle_beta   90.00
_cell.angle_gamma   90.00
#
_symmetry.space_group_name_H-M   'P 1'
#
loop_
_entity.id
_entity.type
_entity.pdbx_description
1 polymer ?
#
loop_
_entity_poly.entity_id
_entity_poly.type
_entity_poly.pdbx_seq_one_letter_code
_entity_poly.pdbx_strand_id
1 'polypeptide(L)'
;MFTAVASADTLSKTLDPVGTLVDECRIHLDAEGLRISAMDPATVGVVELALDREAFESYEADGGVVGVDVERLDSVVGMANSDDLVHLELDEETRQLRIRVGGLEYTLALVDPDAIRAEPDLDALELPASAVVEGRQFDQAIRAAEMVSTHVAVGVDESGENLYVDAEGDVDTVHYELDDDDLVDLEVAPAHSLFSLDYLADMNRVVPTDAELTLELGEEYPMRLSYVYADGSGEVLYFLAPRIQSR
;
A
#
# COMPACT_ATOMS: atom_id res chain seq x y z
N MET A 1 -14.69 -20.92 10.01
CA MET A 1 -13.39 -21.18 10.66
C MET A 1 -12.30 -20.43 9.89
N PHE A 2 -11.34 -19.82 10.61
CA PHE A 2 -10.13 -19.26 10.02
C PHE A 2 -8.91 -19.61 10.86
N THR A 3 -7.88 -20.19 10.24
CA THR A 3 -6.56 -20.41 10.81
C THR A 3 -5.48 -20.17 9.77
N ALA A 4 -4.46 -19.39 10.12
CA ALA A 4 -3.34 -19.12 9.22
C ALA A 4 -2.02 -19.12 9.98
N VAL A 5 -0.93 -19.44 9.27
CA VAL A 5 0.45 -19.35 9.76
C VAL A 5 1.29 -18.69 8.68
N ALA A 6 1.92 -17.58 9.02
CA ALA A 6 2.82 -16.84 8.13
C ALA A 6 4.01 -16.30 8.93
N SER A 7 5.08 -15.91 8.24
CA SER A 7 6.19 -15.20 8.87
C SER A 7 5.73 -13.83 9.37
N ALA A 8 6.36 -13.32 10.43
CA ALA A 8 6.11 -11.96 10.91
C ALA A 8 6.40 -10.91 9.83
N ASP A 9 7.47 -11.11 9.04
CA ASP A 9 7.81 -10.23 7.91
C ASP A 9 6.68 -10.13 6.88
N THR A 10 6.09 -11.27 6.48
CA THR A 10 4.96 -11.31 5.54
C THR A 10 3.76 -10.54 6.10
N LEU A 11 3.44 -10.74 7.37
CA LEU A 11 2.32 -10.06 8.02
C LEU A 11 2.57 -8.56 8.21
N SER A 12 3.77 -8.13 8.59
CA SER A 12 4.10 -6.70 8.67
C SER A 12 4.03 -6.04 7.30
N LYS A 13 4.60 -6.65 6.26
CA LYS A 13 4.46 -6.17 4.86
C LYS A 13 3.01 -6.13 4.37
N THR A 14 2.12 -6.89 5.03
CA THR A 14 0.68 -6.85 4.76
C THR A 14 -0.03 -5.73 5.53
N LEU A 15 0.35 -5.49 6.78
CA LEU A 15 -0.35 -4.57 7.68
C LEU A 15 0.18 -3.13 7.59
N ASP A 16 1.49 -2.97 7.42
CA ASP A 16 2.16 -1.67 7.32
C ASP A 16 1.52 -0.80 6.23
N PRO A 17 1.26 -1.29 4.99
CA PRO A 17 0.65 -0.48 3.96
C PRO A 17 -0.79 -0.03 4.27
N VAL A 18 -1.53 -0.84 5.02
CA VAL A 18 -2.88 -0.49 5.44
C VAL A 18 -2.84 0.56 6.56
N GLY A 19 -1.90 0.40 7.50
CA GLY A 19 -1.69 1.28 8.63
C GLY A 19 -1.23 2.70 8.27
N THR A 20 -0.72 2.93 7.05
CA THR A 20 -0.41 4.29 6.59
C THR A 20 -1.65 5.14 6.32
N LEU A 21 -2.81 4.51 6.09
CA LEU A 21 -4.06 5.22 5.72
C LEU A 21 -5.18 5.08 6.75
N VAL A 22 -5.27 3.94 7.46
CA VAL A 22 -6.38 3.66 8.38
C VAL A 22 -5.94 2.93 9.65
N ASP A 23 -6.59 3.27 10.76
CA ASP A 23 -6.38 2.60 12.06
C ASP A 23 -7.15 1.28 12.16
N GLU A 24 -8.26 1.16 11.44
CA GLU A 24 -9.15 -0.01 11.43
C GLU A 24 -9.52 -0.38 10.00
N CYS A 25 -9.54 -1.67 9.69
CA CYS A 25 -9.93 -2.15 8.36
C CYS A 25 -10.77 -3.41 8.41
N ARG A 26 -11.43 -3.70 7.28
CA ARG A 26 -12.09 -4.97 7.03
C ARG A 26 -11.12 -5.90 6.32
N ILE A 27 -10.96 -7.08 6.88
CA ILE A 27 -10.19 -8.16 6.28
C ILE A 27 -11.17 -9.20 5.76
N HIS A 28 -11.16 -9.38 4.44
CA HIS A 28 -11.86 -10.45 3.76
C HIS A 28 -10.97 -11.69 3.78
N LEU A 29 -11.54 -12.80 4.24
CA LEU A 29 -10.86 -14.07 4.38
C LEU A 29 -11.63 -15.08 3.54
N ASP A 30 -11.04 -15.58 2.47
CA ASP A 30 -11.64 -16.59 1.61
C ASP A 30 -10.65 -17.72 1.32
N ALA A 31 -11.03 -18.69 0.48
CA ALA A 31 -10.20 -19.85 0.17
C ALA A 31 -8.96 -19.52 -0.69
N GLU A 32 -8.95 -18.37 -1.36
CA GLU A 32 -7.85 -17.87 -2.19
C GLU A 32 -6.82 -17.12 -1.35
N GLY A 33 -7.26 -16.42 -0.30
CA GLY A 33 -6.37 -15.76 0.64
C GLY A 33 -7.03 -14.65 1.43
N LEU A 34 -6.23 -13.65 1.76
CA LEU A 34 -6.62 -12.46 2.51
C LEU A 34 -6.71 -11.26 1.56
N ARG A 35 -7.78 -10.47 1.68
CA ARG A 35 -7.95 -9.21 0.95
C ARG A 35 -8.34 -8.08 1.88
N ILE A 36 -7.78 -6.89 1.66
CA ILE A 36 -8.13 -5.66 2.38
C ILE A 36 -8.37 -4.57 1.33
N SER A 37 -9.42 -3.78 1.53
CA SER A 37 -9.63 -2.54 0.80
C SER A 37 -10.05 -1.46 1.79
N ALA A 38 -9.36 -0.33 1.80
CA ALA A 38 -9.59 0.72 2.77
C ALA A 38 -9.35 2.11 2.18
N MET A 39 -10.19 3.07 2.60
CA MET A 39 -10.08 4.47 2.21
C MET A 39 -9.85 5.31 3.46
N ASP A 40 -8.90 6.23 3.38
CA ASP A 40 -8.55 7.12 4.48
C ASP A 40 -9.74 8.05 4.86
N PRO A 41 -9.72 8.64 6.08
CA PRO A 41 -10.75 9.57 6.51
C PRO A 41 -10.97 10.75 5.55
N ALA A 42 -9.92 11.27 4.91
CA ALA A 42 -10.00 12.43 4.03
C ALA A 42 -10.53 12.08 2.63
N THR A 43 -10.69 10.80 2.27
CA THR A 43 -11.14 10.36 0.93
C THR A 43 -10.14 10.77 -0.17
N VAL A 44 -8.86 10.71 0.16
CA VAL A 44 -7.71 11.08 -0.68
C VAL A 44 -6.89 9.85 -1.05
N GLY A 45 -6.67 8.95 -0.11
CA GLY A 45 -5.88 7.73 -0.28
C GLY A 45 -6.76 6.49 -0.17
N VAL A 46 -6.53 5.53 -1.07
CA VAL A 46 -7.08 4.18 -0.99
C VAL A 46 -5.94 3.19 -1.05
N VAL A 47 -6.06 2.12 -0.27
CA VAL A 47 -5.19 0.94 -0.34
C VAL A 47 -6.04 -0.28 -0.61
N GLU A 48 -5.64 -1.06 -1.62
CA GLU A 48 -6.07 -2.43 -1.79
C GLU A 48 -4.88 -3.34 -1.60
N LEU A 49 -5.13 -4.46 -0.94
CA LEU A 49 -4.11 -5.46 -0.67
C LEU A 49 -4.68 -6.83 -0.89
N ALA A 50 -3.90 -7.67 -1.56
CA ALA A 50 -4.13 -9.10 -1.67
C ALA A 50 -2.91 -9.85 -1.11
N LEU A 51 -3.18 -10.91 -0.35
CA LEU A 51 -2.19 -11.89 0.07
C LEU A 51 -2.75 -13.28 -0.20
N ASP A 52 -2.18 -13.94 -1.21
CA ASP A 52 -2.59 -15.26 -1.64
C ASP A 52 -2.25 -16.32 -0.57
N ARG A 53 -3.04 -17.39 -0.53
CA ARG A 53 -2.86 -18.53 0.37
C ARG A 53 -1.44 -19.14 0.28
N GLU A 54 -0.78 -19.00 -0.86
CA GLU A 54 0.59 -19.47 -1.13
C GLU A 54 1.65 -18.72 -0.31
N ALA A 55 1.36 -17.50 0.14
CA ALA A 55 2.26 -16.75 1.03
C ALA A 55 2.27 -17.28 2.48
N PHE A 56 1.36 -18.18 2.81
CA PHE A 56 1.22 -18.76 4.15
C PHE A 56 1.84 -20.16 4.20
N GLU A 57 2.48 -20.49 5.33
CA GLU A 57 2.92 -21.86 5.65
C GLU A 57 1.74 -22.81 5.80
N SER A 58 0.62 -22.30 6.32
CA SER A 58 -0.66 -23.00 6.34
C SER A 58 -1.79 -22.00 6.37
N TYR A 59 -2.86 -22.27 5.62
CA TYR A 59 -4.01 -21.38 5.54
C TYR A 59 -5.30 -22.18 5.32
N GLU A 60 -6.28 -21.95 6.19
CA GLU A 60 -7.64 -22.48 6.12
C GLU A 60 -8.64 -21.37 6.46
N ALA A 61 -9.60 -21.13 5.56
CA ALA A 61 -10.66 -20.15 5.75
C ALA A 61 -11.97 -20.63 5.10
N ASP A 62 -13.10 -20.47 5.80
CA ASP A 62 -14.44 -20.83 5.32
C ASP A 62 -15.21 -19.66 4.68
N GLY A 63 -14.54 -18.52 4.46
CA GLY A 63 -15.19 -17.29 4.05
C GLY A 63 -15.58 -16.41 5.25
N GLY A 64 -15.44 -15.09 5.10
CA GLY A 64 -15.92 -14.12 6.08
C GLY A 64 -15.25 -12.77 5.99
N VAL A 65 -15.78 -11.82 6.75
CA VAL A 65 -15.20 -10.48 6.91
C VAL A 65 -15.01 -10.23 8.39
N VAL A 66 -13.79 -9.84 8.78
CA VAL A 66 -13.46 -9.48 10.17
C VAL A 66 -13.00 -8.03 10.23
N GLY A 67 -13.47 -7.30 11.23
CA GLY A 67 -12.99 -5.95 11.53
C GLY A 67 -11.81 -6.01 12.48
N VAL A 68 -10.70 -5.37 12.12
CA VAL A 68 -9.46 -5.42 12.90
C VAL A 68 -8.93 -4.01 13.13
N ASP A 69 -8.48 -3.77 14.36
CA ASP A 69 -7.61 -2.64 14.74
C ASP A 69 -6.20 -2.96 14.21
N VAL A 70 -5.82 -2.29 13.12
CA VAL A 70 -4.60 -2.52 12.36
C VAL A 70 -3.39 -2.20 13.22
N GLU A 71 -3.43 -1.08 13.93
CA GLU A 71 -2.34 -0.60 14.78
C GLU A 71 -2.02 -1.62 15.90
N ARG A 72 -3.05 -2.21 16.51
CA ARG A 72 -2.86 -3.26 17.52
C ARG A 72 -2.38 -4.57 16.95
N LEU A 73 -2.94 -5.00 15.81
CA LEU A 73 -2.50 -6.24 15.17
C LEU A 73 -1.03 -6.12 14.77
N ASP A 74 -0.66 -5.03 14.11
CA ASP A 74 0.71 -4.76 13.70
C ASP A 74 1.65 -4.68 14.91
N SER A 75 1.26 -3.96 15.98
CA SER A 75 2.03 -3.92 17.23
C SER A 75 2.33 -5.30 17.80
N VAL A 76 1.42 -6.28 17.67
CA VAL A 76 1.63 -7.65 18.17
C VAL A 76 2.55 -8.43 17.23
N VAL A 77 2.39 -8.28 15.91
CA VAL A 77 3.25 -8.90 14.89
C VAL A 77 4.68 -8.36 15.01
N GLY A 78 4.85 -7.04 15.15
CA GLY A 78 6.14 -6.37 15.29
C GLY A 78 6.91 -6.67 16.59
N MET A 79 6.32 -7.38 17.56
CA MET A 79 7.06 -7.93 18.70
C MET A 79 7.89 -9.17 18.35
N ALA A 80 7.58 -9.81 17.22
CA ALA A 80 8.28 -10.99 16.72
C ALA A 80 9.51 -10.61 15.89
N ASN A 81 10.46 -11.53 15.73
CA ASN A 81 11.50 -11.37 14.73
C ASN A 81 10.91 -11.68 13.35
N SER A 82 11.49 -11.10 12.29
CA SER A 82 11.01 -11.26 10.90
C SER A 82 10.76 -12.72 10.48
N ASP A 83 11.63 -13.64 10.89
CA ASP A 83 11.54 -15.07 10.56
C ASP A 83 10.61 -15.89 11.49
N ASP A 84 10.08 -15.29 12.55
CA ASP A 84 9.21 -16.00 13.50
C ASP A 84 7.85 -16.28 12.86
N LEU A 85 7.34 -17.50 13.06
CA LEU A 85 6.02 -17.89 12.59
C LEU A 85 4.93 -17.38 13.53
N VAL A 86 4.01 -16.60 12.96
CA VAL A 86 2.83 -16.08 13.63
C VAL A 86 1.64 -16.95 13.27
N HIS A 87 1.00 -17.52 14.29
CA HIS A 87 -0.24 -18.27 14.14
C HIS A 87 -1.44 -17.38 14.43
N LEU A 88 -2.36 -17.29 13.48
CA LEU A 88 -3.63 -16.57 13.57
C LEU A 88 -4.78 -17.56 13.64
N GLU A 89 -5.69 -17.40 14.59
CA GLU A 89 -6.88 -18.25 14.75
C GLU A 89 -8.08 -17.39 15.12
N LEU A 90 -9.13 -17.45 14.30
CA LEU A 90 -10.40 -16.79 14.58
C LEU A 90 -11.28 -17.66 15.48
N ASP A 91 -11.62 -17.15 16.65
CA ASP A 91 -12.66 -17.71 17.50
C ASP A 91 -13.99 -17.01 17.18
N GLU A 92 -14.83 -17.70 16.39
CA GLU A 92 -16.14 -17.21 15.95
C GLU A 92 -17.15 -17.07 17.11
N GLU A 93 -16.98 -17.84 18.19
CA GLU A 93 -17.89 -17.78 19.35
C GLU A 93 -17.64 -16.52 20.17
N THR A 94 -16.37 -16.16 20.37
CA THR A 94 -15.96 -15.00 21.17
C THR A 94 -15.73 -13.73 20.34
N ARG A 95 -15.68 -13.84 19.01
CA ARG A 95 -15.29 -12.78 18.07
C ARG A 95 -13.92 -12.19 18.41
N GLN A 96 -12.97 -13.09 18.64
CA GLN A 96 -11.59 -12.73 18.98
C GLN A 96 -10.62 -13.39 18.02
N LEU A 97 -9.57 -12.65 17.66
CA LEU A 97 -8.43 -13.18 16.92
C LEU A 97 -7.34 -13.56 17.93
N ARG A 98 -7.01 -14.84 17.98
CA ARG A 98 -5.89 -15.36 18.78
C ARG A 98 -4.64 -15.33 17.93
N ILE A 99 -3.58 -14.73 18.46
CA ILE A 99 -2.29 -14.55 17.81
C ILE A 99 -1.25 -15.25 18.69
N ARG A 100 -0.48 -16.18 18.11
CA ARG A 100 0.57 -16.90 18.83
C ARG A 100 1.89 -16.80 18.09
N VAL A 101 2.95 -16.34 18.76
CA VAL A 101 4.29 -16.20 18.19
C VAL A 101 5.35 -16.32 19.28
N GLY A 102 6.41 -17.09 19.07
CA GLY A 102 7.56 -17.14 20.00
C GLY A 102 7.23 -17.50 21.47
N GLY A 103 6.09 -18.17 21.73
CA GLY A 103 5.61 -18.46 23.09
C GLY A 103 4.74 -17.37 23.73
N LEU A 104 4.54 -16.24 23.05
CA LEU A 104 3.50 -15.25 23.34
C LEU A 104 2.16 -15.73 22.80
N GLU A 105 1.11 -15.53 23.58
CA GLU A 105 -0.29 -15.68 23.15
C GLU A 105 -1.02 -14.37 23.45
N TYR A 106 -1.60 -13.76 22.42
CA TYR A 106 -2.33 -12.52 22.50
C TYR A 106 -3.74 -12.73 21.93
N THR A 107 -4.75 -12.18 22.59
CA THR A 107 -6.13 -12.23 22.13
C THR A 107 -6.59 -10.82 21.78
N LEU A 108 -6.78 -10.56 20.49
CA LEU A 108 -7.28 -9.30 19.97
C LEU A 108 -8.81 -9.39 19.84
N ALA A 109 -9.51 -8.41 20.42
CA ALA A 109 -10.96 -8.29 20.20
C ALA A 109 -11.22 -7.70 18.81
N LEU A 110 -12.15 -8.30 18.06
CA LEU A 110 -12.52 -7.82 16.74
C LEU A 110 -13.51 -6.67 16.81
N VAL A 111 -13.41 -5.78 15.83
CA VAL A 111 -14.36 -4.70 15.60
C VAL A 111 -15.49 -5.25 14.72
N ASP A 112 -16.71 -4.74 14.93
CA ASP A 112 -17.83 -5.07 14.06
C ASP A 112 -17.58 -4.51 12.65
N PRO A 113 -17.51 -5.34 11.58
CA PRO A 113 -17.30 -4.86 10.23
C PRO A 113 -18.28 -3.77 9.80
N ASP A 114 -19.53 -3.81 10.28
CA ASP A 114 -20.55 -2.82 9.95
C ASP A 114 -20.29 -1.44 10.60
N ALA A 115 -19.46 -1.39 11.65
CA ALA A 115 -19.03 -0.16 12.29
C ALA A 115 -17.81 0.50 11.61
N ILE A 116 -17.06 -0.28 10.81
CA ILE A 116 -15.91 0.21 10.04
C ILE A 116 -16.41 0.90 8.75
N ARG A 117 -15.67 1.92 8.30
CA ARG A 117 -15.94 2.63 7.05
C ARG A 117 -16.13 1.63 5.88
N ALA A 118 -17.06 1.95 4.99
CA ALA A 118 -17.28 1.14 3.80
C ALA A 118 -16.08 1.20 2.87
N GLU A 119 -15.81 0.07 2.22
CA GLU A 119 -14.81 -0.06 1.16
C GLU A 119 -15.18 0.87 -0.01
N PRO A 120 -14.18 1.51 -0.64
CA PRO A 120 -14.41 2.29 -1.84
C PRO A 120 -14.78 1.37 -3.01
N ASP A 121 -15.62 1.87 -3.91
CA ASP A 121 -15.85 1.23 -5.20
C ASP A 121 -14.80 1.76 -6.17
N LEU A 122 -13.78 0.94 -6.43
CA LEU A 122 -12.74 1.25 -7.40
C LEU A 122 -13.19 0.70 -8.76
N ASP A 123 -14.08 1.43 -9.42
CA ASP A 123 -14.35 1.23 -10.84
C ASP A 123 -13.01 1.19 -11.59
N ALA A 124 -12.88 0.33 -12.60
CA ALA A 124 -11.64 0.15 -13.37
C ALA A 124 -11.18 1.49 -13.98
N LEU A 125 -10.26 2.16 -13.28
CA LEU A 125 -9.60 3.38 -13.72
C LEU A 125 -8.56 2.99 -14.76
N GLU A 126 -8.82 3.33 -16.02
CA GLU A 126 -7.84 3.19 -17.10
C GLU A 126 -6.95 4.44 -17.09
N LEU A 127 -5.69 4.27 -16.68
CA LEU A 127 -4.68 5.31 -16.65
C LEU A 127 -3.79 5.18 -17.90
N PRO A 128 -3.54 6.27 -18.65
CA PRO A 128 -2.94 6.19 -19.96
C PRO A 128 -1.42 5.95 -19.96
N ALA A 129 -0.70 6.42 -18.93
CA ALA A 129 0.74 6.27 -18.82
C ALA A 129 1.09 5.31 -17.69
N SER A 130 2.15 4.52 -17.88
CA SER A 130 2.67 3.57 -16.90
C SER A 130 4.18 3.64 -16.87
N ALA A 131 4.80 3.65 -15.69
CA ALA A 131 6.24 3.61 -15.52
C ALA A 131 6.60 2.62 -14.43
N VAL A 132 7.58 1.75 -14.68
CA VAL A 132 8.10 0.81 -13.69
C VAL A 132 9.45 1.31 -13.19
N VAL A 133 9.53 1.60 -11.89
CA VAL A 133 10.71 2.15 -11.21
C VAL A 133 11.12 1.26 -10.06
N GLU A 134 12.38 1.31 -9.62
CA GLU A 134 12.78 0.65 -8.38
C GLU A 134 12.39 1.50 -7.15
N GLY A 135 12.02 0.83 -6.06
CA GLY A 135 11.63 1.48 -4.81
C GLY A 135 12.66 2.49 -4.29
N ARG A 136 13.96 2.24 -4.49
CA ARG A 136 15.05 3.17 -4.14
C ARG A 136 15.01 4.49 -4.93
N GLN A 137 14.61 4.46 -6.20
CA GLN A 137 14.51 5.65 -7.04
C GLN A 137 13.29 6.48 -6.63
N PHE A 138 12.18 5.79 -6.35
CA PHE A 138 10.98 6.42 -5.80
C PHE A 138 11.26 7.07 -4.43
N ASP A 139 11.94 6.37 -3.52
CA ASP A 139 12.34 6.92 -2.21
C ASP A 139 13.22 8.17 -2.35
N GLN A 140 14.18 8.14 -3.28
CA GLN A 140 15.01 9.29 -3.58
C GLN A 140 14.19 10.48 -4.10
N ALA A 141 13.25 10.24 -5.03
CA ALA A 141 12.40 11.27 -5.61
C ALA A 141 11.51 11.94 -4.56
N ILE A 142 10.82 11.14 -3.72
CA ILE A 142 9.93 11.64 -2.67
C ILE A 142 10.72 12.43 -1.63
N ARG A 143 11.83 11.90 -1.12
CA ARG A 143 12.67 12.61 -0.13
C ARG A 143 13.25 13.91 -0.68
N ALA A 144 13.61 13.95 -1.97
CA ALA A 144 14.08 15.17 -2.61
C ALA A 144 12.99 16.23 -2.65
N ALA A 145 11.78 15.85 -3.07
CA ALA A 145 10.63 16.73 -3.15
C ALA A 145 10.17 17.26 -1.77
N GLU A 146 10.19 16.42 -0.73
CA GLU A 146 9.84 16.80 0.66
C GLU A 146 10.72 17.92 1.24
N MET A 147 11.96 18.06 0.76
CA MET A 147 12.84 19.14 1.22
C MET A 147 12.38 20.53 0.75
N VAL A 148 11.55 20.58 -0.30
CA VAL A 148 11.29 21.81 -1.04
C VAL A 148 9.81 22.20 -1.03
N SER A 149 8.90 21.23 -1.10
CA SER A 149 7.48 21.51 -1.20
C SER A 149 6.65 20.56 -0.33
N THR A 150 5.35 20.83 -0.29
CA THR A 150 4.33 19.96 0.32
C THR A 150 3.59 19.14 -0.74
N HIS A 151 3.85 19.42 -2.01
CA HIS A 151 3.20 18.78 -3.15
C HIS A 151 4.22 18.54 -4.25
N VAL A 152 3.96 17.54 -5.07
CA VAL A 152 4.86 17.14 -6.15
C VAL A 152 4.08 16.89 -7.42
N ALA A 153 4.56 17.44 -8.52
CA ALA A 153 4.06 17.12 -9.85
C ALA A 153 4.77 15.86 -10.33
N VAL A 154 4.01 14.87 -10.75
CA VAL A 154 4.52 13.65 -11.37
C VAL A 154 3.91 13.57 -12.76
N GLY A 155 4.75 13.32 -13.76
CA GLY A 155 4.31 13.24 -15.14
C GLY A 155 5.31 12.50 -16.02
N VAL A 156 4.91 12.31 -17.28
CA VAL A 156 5.73 11.68 -18.31
C VAL A 156 5.98 12.71 -19.42
N ASP A 157 7.24 12.93 -19.79
CA ASP A 157 7.57 13.73 -20.97
C ASP A 157 7.54 12.85 -22.22
N GLU A 158 6.56 13.08 -23.10
CA GLU A 158 6.44 12.38 -24.37
C GLU A 158 7.62 12.61 -25.31
N SER A 159 8.33 13.73 -25.17
CA SER A 159 9.47 14.07 -26.04
C SER A 159 10.78 13.46 -25.53
N GLY A 160 10.92 13.37 -24.20
CA GLY A 160 12.08 12.82 -23.52
C GLY A 160 12.01 11.32 -23.29
N GLU A 161 10.82 10.71 -23.41
CA GLU A 161 10.56 9.31 -23.02
C GLU A 161 11.03 9.05 -21.59
N ASN A 162 10.70 9.97 -20.67
CA ASN A 162 11.12 9.90 -19.27
C ASN A 162 9.96 10.16 -18.31
N LEU A 163 10.08 9.60 -17.10
CA LEU A 163 9.24 9.94 -15.96
C LEU A 163 9.92 11.08 -15.21
N TYR A 164 9.17 12.11 -14.84
CA TYR A 164 9.70 13.23 -14.09
C TYR A 164 8.91 13.52 -12.81
N VAL A 165 9.63 14.09 -11.85
CA VAL A 165 9.13 14.51 -10.54
C VAL A 165 9.59 15.93 -10.28
N ASP A 166 8.64 16.85 -10.13
CA ASP A 166 8.87 18.27 -9.94
C ASP A 166 8.28 18.76 -8.63
N ALA A 167 9.07 19.48 -7.85
CA ALA A 167 8.61 20.16 -6.64
C ALA A 167 9.13 21.60 -6.60
N GLU A 168 8.22 22.55 -6.45
CA GLU A 168 8.52 23.98 -6.36
C GLU A 168 8.16 24.51 -4.97
N GLY A 169 9.13 25.16 -4.32
CA GLY A 169 8.98 25.89 -3.07
C GLY A 169 9.17 27.39 -3.27
N ASP A 170 9.25 28.15 -2.18
CA ASP A 170 9.39 29.62 -2.25
C ASP A 170 10.75 30.09 -2.80
N VAL A 171 11.79 29.25 -2.64
CA VAL A 171 13.19 29.60 -2.95
C VAL A 171 13.87 28.50 -3.74
N ASP A 172 13.64 27.25 -3.35
CA ASP A 172 14.27 26.08 -3.92
C ASP A 172 13.31 25.34 -4.87
N THR A 173 13.88 24.61 -5.81
CA THR A 173 13.14 23.74 -6.75
C THR A 173 13.86 22.41 -6.87
N VAL A 174 13.10 21.33 -7.01
CA VAL A 174 13.60 20.00 -7.33
C VAL A 174 12.99 19.58 -8.65
N HIS A 175 13.85 19.08 -9.52
CA HIS A 175 13.50 18.41 -10.76
C HIS A 175 14.30 17.12 -10.81
N TYR A 176 13.60 16.00 -10.92
CA TYR A 176 14.20 14.67 -10.98
C TYR A 176 13.61 13.94 -12.18
N GLU A 177 14.48 13.45 -13.05
CA GLU A 177 14.13 12.73 -14.27
C GLU A 177 14.66 11.30 -14.16
N LEU A 178 13.85 10.36 -14.62
CA LEU A 178 14.19 8.94 -14.76
C LEU A 178 14.01 8.58 -16.23
N ASP A 179 15.13 8.43 -16.92
CA ASP A 179 15.17 8.11 -18.35
C ASP A 179 15.13 6.57 -18.57
N ASP A 180 15.12 6.11 -19.82
CA ASP A 180 15.07 4.68 -20.20
C ASP A 180 16.14 3.81 -19.51
N ASP A 181 17.33 4.36 -19.23
CA ASP A 181 18.41 3.63 -18.51
C ASP A 181 18.11 3.43 -17.02
N ASP A 182 17.21 4.24 -16.44
CA ASP A 182 16.79 4.21 -15.05
C ASP A 182 15.48 3.43 -14.86
N LEU A 183 14.66 3.30 -15.89
CA LEU A 183 13.34 2.66 -15.84
C LEU A 183 13.42 1.17 -16.21
N VAL A 184 12.55 0.37 -15.58
CA VAL A 184 12.37 -1.04 -15.98
C VAL A 184 11.46 -1.15 -17.21
N ASP A 185 10.41 -0.33 -17.25
CA ASP A 185 9.48 -0.21 -18.36
C ASP A 185 8.80 1.17 -18.37
N LEU A 186 8.41 1.65 -19.55
CA LEU A 186 7.72 2.93 -19.71
C LEU A 186 6.71 2.87 -20.87
N GLU A 187 5.44 3.02 -20.53
CA GLU A 187 4.37 3.31 -21.47
C GLU A 187 4.10 4.82 -21.50
N VAL A 188 4.59 5.45 -22.57
CA VAL A 188 4.49 6.89 -22.75
C VAL A 188 3.09 7.30 -23.20
N ALA A 189 2.43 8.15 -22.40
CA ALA A 189 1.22 8.85 -22.75
C ALA A 189 1.11 10.18 -21.97
N PRO A 190 0.26 11.13 -22.39
CA PRO A 190 0.03 12.37 -21.65
C PRO A 190 -0.40 12.10 -20.21
N ALA A 191 0.47 12.44 -19.28
CA ALA A 191 0.22 12.31 -17.86
C ALA A 191 0.96 13.41 -17.10
N HIS A 192 0.19 14.17 -16.32
CA HIS A 192 0.73 15.18 -15.43
C HIS A 192 -0.30 15.48 -14.33
N SER A 193 0.07 15.19 -13.09
CA SER A 193 -0.80 15.37 -11.93
C SER A 193 0.00 15.83 -10.72
N LEU A 194 -0.64 16.65 -9.89
CA LEU A 194 -0.06 17.16 -8.64
C LEU A 194 -0.54 16.28 -7.47
N PHE A 195 0.35 15.80 -6.62
CA PHE A 195 0.02 14.92 -5.50
C PHE A 195 0.49 15.49 -4.16
N SER A 196 -0.10 15.01 -3.07
CA SER A 196 0.33 15.36 -1.71
C SER A 196 1.59 14.61 -1.33
N LEU A 197 2.67 15.33 -0.98
CA LEU A 197 3.90 14.68 -0.54
C LEU A 197 3.73 13.97 0.79
N ASP A 198 2.90 14.48 1.70
CA ASP A 198 2.64 13.80 2.98
C ASP A 198 2.14 12.35 2.77
N TYR A 199 1.19 12.15 1.85
CA TYR A 199 0.69 10.80 1.52
C TYR A 199 1.74 9.94 0.82
N LEU A 200 2.45 10.50 -0.16
CA LEU A 200 3.51 9.76 -0.87
C LEU A 200 4.67 9.39 0.07
N ALA A 201 5.00 10.24 1.04
CA ALA A 201 6.02 9.99 2.03
C ALA A 201 5.60 8.87 3.00
N ASP A 202 4.34 8.87 3.46
CA ASP A 202 3.81 7.81 4.31
C ASP A 202 3.77 6.47 3.56
N MET A 203 3.31 6.45 2.30
CA MET A 203 3.35 5.26 1.43
C MET A 203 4.78 4.78 1.17
N ASN A 204 5.70 5.70 0.87
CA ASN A 204 7.10 5.37 0.57
C ASN A 204 7.85 4.72 1.75
N ARG A 205 7.46 5.00 3.00
CA ARG A 205 8.11 4.41 4.18
C ARG A 205 7.98 2.88 4.26
N VAL A 206 6.92 2.32 3.69
CA VAL A 206 6.58 0.89 3.78
C VAL A 206 6.93 0.13 2.49
N VAL A 207 7.28 0.87 1.42
CA VAL A 207 7.71 0.27 0.16
C VAL A 207 9.12 -0.34 0.33
N PRO A 208 9.33 -1.61 -0.04
CA PRO A 208 10.66 -2.19 -0.08
C PRO A 208 11.54 -1.49 -1.12
N THR A 209 12.76 -1.12 -0.73
CA THR A 209 13.68 -0.37 -1.61
C THR A 209 14.11 -1.11 -2.88
N ASP A 210 14.02 -2.44 -2.85
CA ASP A 210 14.37 -3.36 -3.93
C ASP A 210 13.16 -3.88 -4.71
N ALA A 211 11.95 -3.44 -4.37
CA ALA A 211 10.75 -3.78 -5.13
C ALA A 211 10.66 -2.97 -6.43
N GLU A 212 10.12 -3.58 -7.47
CA GLU A 212 9.65 -2.88 -8.67
C GLU A 212 8.27 -2.27 -8.37
N LEU A 213 8.19 -0.96 -8.51
CA LEU A 213 6.97 -0.18 -8.35
C LEU A 213 6.41 0.15 -9.73
N THR A 214 5.15 -0.15 -9.97
CA THR A 214 4.43 0.33 -11.15
C THR A 214 3.63 1.57 -10.78
N LEU A 215 3.96 2.69 -11.44
CA LEU A 215 3.29 3.98 -11.32
C LEU A 215 2.44 4.21 -12.56
N GLU A 216 1.14 4.25 -12.40
CA GLU A 216 0.21 4.61 -13.45
C GLU A 216 -0.40 5.98 -13.21
N LEU A 217 -0.45 6.77 -14.27
CA LEU A 217 -0.67 8.21 -14.21
C LEU A 217 -1.59 8.66 -15.35
N GLY A 218 -2.28 9.77 -15.09
CA GLY A 218 -3.04 10.53 -16.10
C GLY A 218 -3.01 12.03 -15.82
N GLU A 219 -3.69 12.81 -16.64
CA GLU A 219 -3.82 14.26 -16.47
C GLU A 219 -4.91 14.64 -15.47
N GLU A 220 -4.54 15.18 -14.31
CA GLU A 220 -5.47 15.48 -13.21
C GLU A 220 -6.31 14.26 -12.74
N TYR A 221 -5.76 13.05 -12.86
CA TYR A 221 -6.33 11.79 -12.40
C TYR A 221 -5.59 11.25 -11.17
N PRO A 222 -6.21 10.34 -10.38
CA PRO A 222 -5.51 9.62 -9.33
C PRO A 222 -4.29 8.87 -9.88
N MET A 223 -3.21 8.87 -9.11
CA MET A 223 -2.08 7.97 -9.34
C MET A 223 -2.45 6.59 -8.80
N ARG A 224 -2.11 5.56 -9.56
CA ARG A 224 -2.12 4.17 -9.08
C ARG A 224 -0.67 3.73 -8.88
N LEU A 225 -0.32 3.35 -7.66
CA LEU A 225 1.00 2.83 -7.31
C LEU A 225 0.84 1.39 -6.87
N SER A 226 1.50 0.46 -7.55
CA SER A 226 1.44 -0.96 -7.19
C SER A 226 2.80 -1.60 -7.06
N TYR A 227 2.90 -2.60 -6.19
CA TYR A 227 4.07 -3.46 -6.08
C TYR A 227 3.69 -4.82 -5.52
N VAL A 228 4.52 -5.81 -5.85
CA VAL A 228 4.38 -7.17 -5.34
C VAL A 228 5.39 -7.44 -4.24
N TYR A 229 5.02 -8.31 -3.31
CA TYR A 229 5.86 -8.79 -2.22
C TYR A 229 5.60 -10.28 -1.99
N ALA A 230 6.26 -10.88 -0.97
CA ALA A 230 6.11 -12.30 -0.63
C ALA A 230 6.29 -13.22 -1.87
N ASP A 231 7.38 -13.02 -2.60
CA ASP A 231 7.71 -13.77 -3.83
C ASP A 231 6.59 -13.78 -4.89
N GLY A 232 5.83 -12.68 -4.97
CA GLY A 232 4.74 -12.49 -5.92
C GLY A 232 3.38 -13.03 -5.45
N SER A 233 3.29 -13.52 -4.21
CA SER A 233 2.04 -13.97 -3.60
C SER A 233 1.33 -12.86 -2.80
N GLY A 234 1.91 -11.66 -2.74
CA GLY A 234 1.30 -10.49 -2.15
C GLY A 234 1.36 -9.32 -3.12
N GLU A 235 0.28 -8.52 -3.15
CA GLU A 235 0.16 -7.31 -3.96
C GLU A 235 -0.38 -6.17 -3.10
N VAL A 236 0.22 -4.99 -3.25
CA VAL A 236 -0.27 -3.74 -2.68
C VAL A 236 -0.58 -2.79 -3.82
N LEU A 237 -1.74 -2.14 -3.73
CA LEU A 237 -2.22 -1.16 -4.68
C LEU A 237 -2.68 0.09 -3.93
N TYR A 238 -2.01 1.20 -4.15
CA TYR A 238 -2.45 2.51 -3.67
C TYR A 238 -3.10 3.31 -4.79
N PHE A 239 -4.19 3.99 -4.45
CA PHE A 239 -4.69 5.11 -5.23
C PHE A 239 -4.53 6.41 -4.44
N LEU A 240 -3.95 7.42 -5.08
CA LEU A 240 -3.80 8.74 -4.50
C LEU A 240 -4.48 9.78 -5.38
N ALA A 241 -5.49 10.46 -4.83
CA ALA A 241 -6.19 11.52 -5.53
C ALA A 241 -5.25 12.71 -5.83
N PRO A 242 -5.40 13.34 -7.00
CA PRO A 242 -4.60 14.50 -7.35
C PRO A 242 -5.12 15.73 -6.60
N ARG A 243 -4.25 16.73 -6.45
CA ARG A 243 -4.61 18.05 -5.96
C ARG A 243 -5.03 18.92 -7.12
N ILE A 244 -6.16 19.60 -6.92
CA ILE A 244 -6.67 20.56 -7.89
C ILE A 244 -5.75 21.78 -7.88
N GLN A 245 -5.07 22.05 -9.01
CA GLN A 245 -4.40 23.31 -9.22
C GLN A 245 -5.45 24.43 -9.25
N SER A 246 -5.46 25.27 -8.23
CA SER A 246 -6.26 26.50 -8.27
C SER A 246 -5.62 27.47 -9.25
N ARG A 247 -6.19 27.59 -10.45
CA ARG A 247 -5.87 28.66 -11.41
C ARG A 247 -6.15 30.05 -10.87
#